data_AF-A0A8R7JWB4-F1
#
_entry.id   AF-A0A8R7JWB4-F1
#
_cell.length_a   1.000
_cell.length_b   1.000
_cell.length_c   1.000
_cell.angle_alpha   90.00
_cell.angle_beta   90.00
_cell.angle_gamma   90.00
#
_symmetry.space_group_name_H-M   'P 1'
#
loop_
_entity.id
_entity.type
_entity.pdbx_description
1 polymer ?
#
loop_
_entity_poly.entity_id
_entity_poly.type
_entity_poly.pdbx_seq_one_letter_code
_entity_poly.pdbx_strand_id
1 'polypeptide(L)' 'KCRAPSQCLFFAWLALKNRCWTSDRLARRGLPHQSACPFCDQEPETLNHVLLTCVFTRTVWAMVGEALGKI' A
#
# COMPACT_ATOMS: atom_id res chain seq x y z
N LYS A 1 -14.04 -16.51 -10.50
CA LYS A 1 -14.12 -15.96 -9.13
C LYS A 1 -12.74 -16.08 -8.49
N CYS A 2 -12.21 -14.99 -7.92
CA CYS A 2 -10.94 -15.02 -7.19
C CYS A 2 -11.12 -15.77 -5.86
N ARG A 3 -10.17 -16.64 -5.47
CA ARG A 3 -10.23 -17.45 -4.23
C ARG A 3 -9.63 -16.74 -3.00
N ALA A 4 -9.46 -15.42 -3.06
CA ALA A 4 -8.97 -14.64 -1.94
C ALA A 4 -10.07 -14.49 -0.87
N PRO A 5 -9.69 -14.39 0.43
CA PRO A 5 -10.62 -14.03 1.50
C PRO A 5 -11.38 -12.74 1.19
N SER A 6 -12.62 -12.64 1.65
CA SER A 6 -13.49 -11.47 1.40
C SER A 6 -12.87 -10.15 1.85
N GLN A 7 -12.11 -10.17 2.95
CA GLN A 7 -11.38 -9.03 3.47
C GLN A 7 -10.32 -8.52 2.48
N CYS A 8 -9.57 -9.42 1.84
CA CYS A 8 -8.58 -9.06 0.82
C CYS A 8 -9.23 -8.45 -0.42
N LEU A 9 -10.38 -9.00 -0.85
CA LEU A 9 -11.13 -8.46 -1.97
C LEU A 9 -11.72 -7.08 -1.66
N PHE A 10 -12.23 -6.87 -0.44
CA PHE A 10 -12.74 -5.59 0.01
C PHE A 10 -11.63 -4.53 0.10
N PHE A 11 -10.48 -4.91 0.66
CA PHE A 11 -9.29 -4.05 0.67
C PHE A 11 -8.85 -3.69 -0.75
N ALA A 12 -8.74 -4.66 -1.65
CA ALA A 12 -8.37 -4.41 -3.04
C ALA A 12 -9.37 -3.48 -3.73
N TRP A 13 -10.67 -3.64 -3.48
CA TRP A 13 -11.70 -2.75 -4.00
C TRP A 13 -11.54 -1.31 -3.48
N LEU A 14 -11.28 -1.13 -2.18
CA LEU A 14 -10.98 0.18 -1.62
C LEU A 14 -9.72 0.78 -2.24
N ALA A 15 -8.66 -0.02 -2.38
CA ALA A 15 -7.41 0.42 -2.97
C ALA A 15 -7.60 0.89 -4.42
N LEU A 16 -8.29 0.12 -5.25
CA LEU A 16 -8.61 0.49 -6.64
C LEU A 16 -9.44 1.77 -6.76
N LYS A 17 -10.22 2.11 -5.74
CA LYS A 17 -11.01 3.36 -5.68
C LYS A 17 -10.24 4.52 -5.03
N ASN A 18 -8.96 4.35 -4.71
CA ASN A 18 -8.16 5.28 -3.90
C ASN A 18 -8.89 5.65 -2.60
N ARG A 19 -9.48 4.62 -1.96
CA ARG A 19 -10.34 4.73 -0.77
C ARG A 19 -9.74 4.21 0.53
N CYS A 20 -8.49 3.75 0.53
CA CYS A 20 -7.78 3.44 1.77
C CYS A 20 -7.40 4.72 2.52
N TRP A 21 -7.09 4.58 3.81
CA TRP A 21 -6.52 5.66 4.60
C TRP A 21 -5.00 5.66 4.41
N THR A 22 -4.48 6.79 3.97
CA THR A 22 -3.06 7.07 3.73
C THR A 22 -2.78 8.49 4.20
N SER A 23 -1.52 8.82 4.54
CA SER A 23 -1.19 10.18 4.97
C SER A 23 -1.54 11.24 3.93
N ASP A 24 -1.39 10.97 2.62
CA ASP A 24 -1.81 11.90 1.56
C ASP A 24 -3.31 12.25 1.62
N ARG A 25 -4.13 11.30 2.07
CA ARG A 25 -5.58 11.46 2.12
C ARG A 25 -6.04 12.13 3.40
N LEU A 26 -5.35 11.86 4.50
CA LEU A 26 -5.50 12.61 5.75
C LEU A 26 -5.14 14.08 5.51
N ALA A 27 -4.03 14.36 4.81
CA ALA A 27 -3.61 15.70 4.44
C ALA A 27 -4.67 16.46 3.64
N ARG A 28 -5.25 15.82 2.60
CA ARG A 28 -6.34 16.40 1.77
C ARG A 28 -7.61 16.73 2.56
N ARG A 29 -7.78 16.15 3.76
CA ARG A 29 -8.92 16.39 4.65
C ARG A 29 -8.59 17.32 5.82
N GLY A 30 -7.37 17.86 5.88
CA GLY A 30 -6.91 18.69 6.99
C GLY A 30 -6.78 17.92 8.30
N LEU A 31 -6.65 16.59 8.25
CA LEU A 31 -6.45 15.73 9.41
C LEU A 31 -4.95 15.61 9.73
N PRO A 32 -4.58 15.30 10.99
CA PRO A 32 -3.20 14.98 11.35
C PRO A 32 -2.65 13.87 10.46
N HIS A 33 -1.46 14.09 9.91
CA HIS A 33 -0.82 13.19 8.95
C HIS A 33 0.71 13.28 9.06
N GLN A 34 1.40 12.25 8.58
CA GLN A 34 2.85 12.26 8.49
C GLN A 34 3.28 12.92 7.17
N SER A 35 4.41 13.63 7.17
CA SER A 35 4.97 14.27 5.97
C SER A 35 5.62 13.25 5.02
N ALA A 36 6.12 12.15 5.57
CA ALA A 36 6.77 11.07 4.83
C ALA A 36 6.14 9.71 5.17
N CYS A 37 6.39 8.74 4.29
CA CYS A 37 5.95 7.36 4.45
C CYS A 37 6.62 6.70 5.68
N PRO A 38 5.85 6.11 6.61
CA PRO A 38 6.41 5.51 7.83
C PRO A 38 7.31 4.30 7.56
N PHE A 39 7.26 3.72 6.36
CA PHE A 39 8.05 2.54 6.00
C PHE A 39 9.42 2.87 5.40
N CYS A 40 9.56 3.99 4.70
CA CYS A 40 10.79 4.34 3.99
C CYS A 40 11.35 5.71 4.36
N ASP A 41 10.55 6.59 4.96
CA ASP A 41 10.89 7.96 5.35
C ASP A 41 11.46 8.84 4.23
N GLN A 42 11.19 8.50 2.96
CA GLN A 42 11.80 9.15 1.79
C GLN A 42 10.80 9.94 0.93
N GLU A 43 9.57 9.45 0.79
CA GLU A 43 8.53 10.03 -0.06
C GLU A 43 7.20 10.14 0.69
N PRO A 44 6.26 11.00 0.25
CA PRO A 44 4.91 11.05 0.83
C PRO A 44 4.19 9.70 0.76
N GLU A 45 3.46 9.36 1.83
CA GLU A 45 2.66 8.15 1.87
C GLU A 45 1.43 8.25 0.96
N THR A 46 1.55 7.72 -0.25
CA THR A 46 0.41 7.50 -1.15
C THR A 46 0.07 6.02 -1.25
N LEU A 47 -1.15 5.71 -1.68
CA LEU A 47 -1.57 4.33 -1.87
C LEU A 47 -0.66 3.57 -2.85
N ASN A 48 -0.29 4.20 -3.97
CA ASN A 48 0.63 3.61 -4.95
C ASN A 48 2.03 3.41 -4.35
N HIS A 49 2.50 4.38 -3.55
CA HIS A 49 3.78 4.27 -2.89
C HIS A 49 3.79 3.07 -1.92
N VAL A 50 2.87 3.01 -0.98
CA VAL A 50 2.83 1.94 0.04
C VAL A 50 2.58 0.56 -0.57
N LEU A 51 1.84 0.43 -1.66
CA LEU A 51 1.53 -0.87 -2.24
C LEU A 51 2.53 -1.35 -3.31
N LEU A 52 3.24 -0.45 -3.99
CA LEU A 52 4.00 -0.80 -5.19
C LEU A 52 5.43 -0.24 -5.22
N THR A 53 5.62 1.05 -4.94
CA THR A 53 6.91 1.72 -5.24
C THR A 53 7.80 1.91 -4.02
N CYS A 54 7.25 1.85 -2.81
CA CYS A 54 8.01 1.96 -1.57
C CYS A 54 9.12 0.91 -1.52
N VAL A 55 10.33 1.33 -1.13
CA VAL A 55 11.50 0.46 -1.04
C VAL A 55 11.21 -0.74 -0.13
N PHE A 56 10.58 -0.50 1.02
CA PHE A 56 10.13 -1.57 1.93
C PHE A 56 9.19 -2.55 1.23
N THR A 57 8.18 -2.04 0.52
CA THR A 57 7.19 -2.88 -0.16
C THR A 57 7.78 -3.68 -1.32
N ARG A 58 8.77 -3.13 -2.03
CA ARG A 58 9.51 -3.87 -3.06
C ARG A 58 10.25 -5.07 -2.46
N THR A 59 10.84 -4.92 -1.27
CA THR A 59 11.45 -6.04 -0.53
C THR A 59 10.41 -7.11 -0.18
N VAL A 60 9.23 -6.71 0.28
CA VAL A 60 8.12 -7.65 0.56
C VAL A 60 7.71 -8.41 -0.71
N TRP A 61 7.56 -7.71 -1.84
CA TRP A 61 7.21 -8.36 -3.11
C TRP A 61 8.29 -9.32 -3.61
N ALA A 62 9.56 -9.01 -3.39
CA ALA A 62 10.66 -9.93 -3.71
C ALA A 62 10.56 -11.21 -2.86
N MET A 63 10.35 -11.09 -1.54
CA MET A 63 10.17 -12.24 -0.65
C MET A 63 8.95 -13.09 -1.05
N VAL A 64 7.83 -12.45 -1.41
CA VAL A 64 6.63 -13.16 -1.88
C VAL A 64 6.89 -13.83 -3.23
N GLY A 65 7.62 -13.19 -4.13
CA GLY A 65 8.01 -13.76 -5.42
C GLY A 65 8.86 -15.01 -5.26
N GLU A 66 9.87 -14.97 -4.38
CA GLU A 66 10.71 -16.10 -4.02
C GLU A 66 9.88 -17.24 -3.40
N ALA A 67 9.02 -16.94 -2.43
CA ALA A 67 8.15 -17.93 -1.80
C ALA A 67 7.16 -18.60 -2.76
N LEU A 68 6.81 -17.93 -3.86
CA LEU A 68 5.94 -18.46 -4.91
C LEU A 68 6.71 -19.14 -6.06
N GLY A 69 8.05 -19.19 -6.01
CA GLY A 69 8.90 -19.72 -7.08
C GLY A 69 8.81 -18.93 -8.38
N LYS A 70 8.53 -17.62 -8.28
CA LYS A 70 8.39 -16.70 -9.42
C LYS A 70 9.62 -15.81 -9.63
N ILE A 71 10.65 -16.00 -8.81
CA ILE A 71 11.96 -15.36 -8.85
C ILE A 71 13.00 -16.49 -8.77
#